data_AF-A0AAZ1X3I9-F1
#
_entry.id   AF-A0AAZ1X3I9-F1
#
_cell.length_a   1.000
_cell.length_b   1.000
_cell.length_c   1.000
_cell.angle_alpha   90.00
_cell.angle_beta   90.00
_cell.angle_gamma   90.00
#
_symmetry.space_group_name_H-M   'P 1'
#
loop_
_entity.id
_entity.type
_entity.pdbx_description
1 polymer ?
#
loop_
_entity_poly.entity_id
_entity_poly.type
_entity_poly.pdbx_seq_one_letter_code
_entity_poly.pdbx_strand_id
1 'polypeptide(L)'
;MKETSVLCLLFLISLLSSTTNQARLTVSPSSSQFFKEDFVSLSCEEDDSSAGWTLRTNNKITQCGDGWGRWSGSSCDITVYPWDSGVYWCESREGPISNMVNLTVTGGSVILQSPVLPVMEGDDVTLLCKTKTTPSNLPAAFYKDGSLIRKQPTGHMTIQHVSRSDEGLYKCDISGHGESPSSWITVTDKHTTTPPPTSTPPPTSNSPLVLSVLSCVGSVCVVALLVLLVLLVRRCVHRKPEVNPEEVAEDAIKYSNIKITNCQQQPGKRIRGASYTACTWSLVWCDRPQSSNVSHSLG
;
A
#
# COMPACT_ATOMS: atom_id res chain seq x y z
N MET A 1 27.90 18.22 21.23
CA MET A 1 26.49 18.55 20.86
C MET A 1 26.26 18.74 19.36
N LYS A 2 27.29 18.99 18.53
CA LYS A 2 27.11 19.13 17.07
C LYS A 2 27.02 17.78 16.31
N GLU A 3 27.73 16.75 16.77
CA GLU A 3 27.77 15.45 16.08
C GLU A 3 26.45 14.65 16.14
N THR A 4 25.78 14.69 17.29
CA THR A 4 24.46 14.05 17.47
C THR A 4 23.38 14.66 16.58
N SER A 5 23.51 15.95 16.25
CA SER A 5 22.57 16.66 15.36
C SER A 5 22.77 16.27 13.90
N VAL A 6 24.00 16.00 13.46
CA VAL A 6 24.30 15.58 12.09
C VAL A 6 23.84 14.14 11.86
N LEU A 7 24.09 13.25 12.83
CA LEU A 7 23.59 11.87 12.81
C LEU A 7 22.06 11.79 12.74
N CYS A 8 21.35 12.62 13.51
CA CYS A 8 19.88 12.70 13.42
C CYS A 8 19.40 13.23 12.07
N LEU A 9 20.09 14.23 11.50
CA LEU A 9 19.74 14.78 10.19
C LEU A 9 19.96 13.76 9.07
N LEU A 10 21.07 13.02 9.10
CA LEU A 10 21.34 11.94 8.15
C LEU A 10 20.34 10.80 8.30
N PHE A 11 19.92 10.47 9.53
CA PHE A 11 18.88 9.46 9.77
C PHE A 11 17.51 9.91 9.25
N LEU A 12 17.14 11.18 9.45
CA LEU A 12 15.91 11.76 8.92
C LEU A 12 15.93 11.84 7.39
N ILE A 13 17.05 12.24 6.78
CA ILE A 13 17.24 12.21 5.33
C ILE A 13 17.12 10.76 4.83
N SER A 14 17.72 9.78 5.50
CA SER A 14 17.58 8.36 5.15
C SER A 14 16.14 7.85 5.26
N LEU A 15 15.37 8.33 6.24
CA LEU A 15 13.94 8.03 6.39
C LEU A 15 13.09 8.70 5.29
N LEU A 16 13.42 9.93 4.92
CA LEU A 16 12.77 10.72 3.86
C LEU A 16 13.16 10.24 2.44
N SER A 17 14.30 9.58 2.30
CA SER A 17 14.85 9.05 1.05
C SER A 17 14.52 7.57 0.84
N SER A 18 13.62 6.99 1.64
CA SER A 18 13.14 5.63 1.41
C SER A 18 12.26 5.62 0.17
N THR A 19 12.89 5.65 -1.01
CA THR A 19 12.26 5.16 -2.23
C THR A 19 11.92 3.71 -1.96
N THR A 20 10.63 3.40 -1.85
CA THR A 20 10.19 2.01 -1.84
C THR A 20 10.55 1.46 -3.22
N ASN A 21 11.69 0.79 -3.33
CA ASN A 21 12.10 0.11 -4.54
C ASN A 21 11.10 -1.02 -4.77
N GLN A 22 10.08 -0.74 -5.57
CA GLN A 22 9.00 -1.67 -5.87
C GLN A 22 9.47 -2.54 -7.04
N ALA A 23 9.51 -3.86 -6.87
CA ALA A 23 9.85 -4.72 -8.00
C ALA A 23 8.82 -4.58 -9.12
N ARG A 24 9.30 -4.77 -10.35
CA ARG A 24 8.49 -4.75 -11.56
C ARG A 24 8.41 -6.16 -12.14
N LEU A 25 7.20 -6.67 -12.33
CA LEU A 25 7.00 -7.93 -13.04
C LEU A 25 7.06 -7.70 -14.55
N THR A 26 7.96 -8.40 -15.21
CA THR A 26 8.11 -8.42 -16.67
C THR A 26 7.84 -9.82 -17.24
N VAL A 27 7.40 -9.85 -18.51
CA VAL A 27 7.03 -11.08 -19.22
C VAL A 27 7.79 -11.12 -20.53
N SER A 28 8.42 -12.27 -20.81
CA SER A 28 9.14 -12.51 -22.07
C SER A 28 8.59 -13.75 -22.77
N PRO A 29 8.14 -13.65 -24.03
CA PRO A 29 8.01 -12.41 -24.81
C PRO A 29 6.91 -11.48 -24.27
N SER A 30 7.01 -10.18 -24.53
CA SER A 30 6.05 -9.17 -24.05
C SER A 30 4.71 -9.29 -24.78
N SER A 31 3.85 -10.17 -24.28
CA SER A 31 2.52 -10.47 -24.82
C SER A 31 1.56 -10.84 -23.68
N SER A 32 0.30 -10.41 -23.77
CA SER A 32 -0.75 -10.85 -22.84
C SER A 32 -1.39 -12.19 -23.24
N GLN A 33 -1.19 -12.64 -24.49
CA GLN A 33 -1.76 -13.88 -25.00
C GLN A 33 -0.69 -14.83 -25.52
N PHE A 34 -0.94 -16.14 -25.29
CA PHE A 34 -0.05 -17.23 -25.66
C PHE A 34 -0.85 -18.42 -26.17
N PHE A 35 -0.24 -19.23 -27.03
CA PHE A 35 -0.77 -20.54 -27.39
C PHE A 35 -0.44 -21.57 -26.31
N LYS A 36 -1.26 -22.61 -26.23
CA LYS A 36 -0.90 -23.83 -25.50
C LYS A 36 0.47 -24.34 -25.98
N GLU A 37 1.31 -24.67 -25.01
CA GLU A 37 2.71 -25.12 -25.12
C GLU A 37 3.73 -24.02 -25.48
N ASP A 38 3.35 -22.75 -25.46
CA ASP A 38 4.32 -21.65 -25.56
C ASP A 38 5.23 -21.62 -24.32
N PHE A 39 6.45 -21.13 -24.53
CA PHE A 39 7.42 -20.88 -23.46
C PHE A 39 7.35 -19.42 -23.03
N VAL A 40 7.18 -19.19 -21.74
CA VAL A 40 7.05 -17.85 -21.14
C VAL A 40 8.02 -17.72 -19.96
N SER A 41 8.73 -16.61 -19.89
CA SER A 41 9.59 -16.25 -18.77
C SER A 41 8.98 -15.07 -18.00
N LEU A 42 8.74 -15.25 -16.71
CA LEU A 42 8.19 -14.24 -15.80
C LEU A 42 9.28 -13.81 -14.82
N SER A 43 9.68 -12.54 -14.85
CA SER A 43 10.80 -12.02 -14.04
C SER A 43 10.34 -10.92 -13.10
N CYS A 44 10.80 -10.98 -11.85
CA CYS A 44 10.70 -9.86 -10.91
C CYS A 44 11.98 -9.03 -11.03
N GLU A 45 11.93 -7.91 -11.74
CA GLU A 45 13.05 -6.96 -11.84
C GLU A 45 13.19 -6.20 -10.51
N GLU A 46 14.41 -6.23 -9.95
CA GLU A 46 14.78 -5.60 -8.68
C GLU A 46 15.44 -4.23 -8.95
N ASP A 47 14.81 -3.15 -8.48
CA ASP A 47 15.42 -1.80 -8.49
C ASP A 47 16.28 -1.58 -7.23
N ASP A 48 17.21 -2.49 -6.89
CA ASP A 48 18.12 -2.41 -5.70
C ASP A 48 17.61 -2.97 -4.35
N SER A 49 16.50 -3.73 -4.29
CA SER A 49 16.05 -4.37 -3.04
C SER A 49 16.50 -5.84 -2.95
N SER A 50 17.29 -6.20 -1.94
CA SER A 50 17.64 -7.59 -1.58
C SER A 50 16.47 -8.39 -0.96
N ALA A 51 15.26 -7.85 -1.00
CA ALA A 51 14.06 -8.45 -0.44
C ALA A 51 13.54 -9.54 -1.39
N GLY A 52 14.16 -10.73 -1.36
CA GLY A 52 13.88 -11.85 -2.27
C GLY A 52 12.39 -11.99 -2.65
N TRP A 53 12.07 -11.53 -3.86
CA TRP A 53 10.72 -11.46 -4.42
C TRP A 53 10.26 -12.84 -4.87
N THR A 54 9.01 -13.16 -4.56
CA THR A 54 8.40 -14.44 -4.94
C THR A 54 7.34 -14.21 -6.00
N LEU A 55 7.47 -14.90 -7.14
CA LEU A 55 6.41 -14.92 -8.15
C LEU A 55 5.17 -15.65 -7.59
N ARG A 56 4.01 -15.01 -7.74
CA ARG A 56 2.70 -15.51 -7.33
C ARG A 56 1.74 -15.52 -8.51
N THR A 57 0.73 -16.38 -8.40
CA THR A 57 -0.39 -16.46 -9.35
C THR A 57 -1.66 -16.86 -8.62
N ASN A 58 -2.81 -16.50 -9.17
CA ASN A 58 -4.11 -16.93 -8.66
C ASN A 58 -4.41 -18.43 -8.91
N ASN A 59 -3.68 -19.08 -9.84
CA ASN A 59 -3.96 -20.46 -10.26
C ASN A 59 -3.21 -21.53 -9.46
N LYS A 60 -2.12 -21.15 -8.80
CA LYS A 60 -1.18 -22.06 -8.14
C LYS A 60 -0.85 -21.49 -6.78
N ILE A 61 -0.90 -22.36 -5.77
CA ILE A 61 -0.59 -22.00 -4.38
C ILE A 61 0.91 -22.09 -4.12
N THR A 62 1.60 -23.01 -4.81
CA THR A 62 3.02 -23.29 -4.64
C THR A 62 3.89 -22.29 -5.41
N GLN A 63 5.17 -22.19 -5.06
CA GLN A 63 6.11 -21.30 -5.75
C GLN A 63 6.55 -21.92 -7.09
N CYS A 64 7.18 -21.11 -7.95
CA CYS A 64 7.83 -21.65 -9.14
C CYS A 64 8.79 -22.80 -8.76
N GLY A 65 8.89 -23.84 -9.58
CA GLY A 65 9.69 -25.03 -9.31
C GLY A 65 8.98 -26.10 -8.49
N ASP A 66 7.98 -25.76 -7.67
CA ASP A 66 7.18 -26.73 -6.90
C ASP A 66 6.08 -27.36 -7.78
N GLY A 67 6.50 -28.09 -8.81
CA GLY A 67 5.61 -28.80 -9.73
C GLY A 67 5.03 -27.95 -10.86
N TRP A 68 5.41 -26.67 -10.96
CA TRP A 68 5.11 -25.83 -12.10
C TRP A 68 6.23 -24.80 -12.33
N GLY A 69 6.75 -24.76 -13.56
CA GLY A 69 7.86 -23.88 -13.94
C GLY A 69 9.24 -24.32 -13.47
N ARG A 70 10.25 -23.57 -13.94
CA ARG A 70 11.66 -23.75 -13.61
C ARG A 70 12.29 -22.40 -13.28
N TRP A 71 13.00 -22.34 -12.16
CA TRP A 71 13.79 -21.16 -11.81
C TRP A 71 14.95 -20.93 -12.79
N SER A 72 15.13 -19.67 -13.17
CA SER A 72 16.18 -19.19 -14.06
C SER A 72 16.64 -17.82 -13.55
N GLY A 73 17.46 -17.81 -12.48
CA GLY A 73 17.84 -16.58 -11.79
C GLY A 73 16.62 -15.96 -11.07
N SER A 74 16.31 -14.71 -11.38
CA SER A 74 15.12 -13.98 -10.91
C SER A 74 13.84 -14.30 -11.70
N SER A 75 13.95 -15.14 -12.73
CA SER A 75 12.85 -15.50 -13.61
C SER A 75 12.29 -16.89 -13.31
N CYS A 76 11.01 -17.07 -13.57
CA CYS A 76 10.33 -18.35 -13.65
C CYS A 76 9.97 -18.67 -15.10
N ASP A 77 10.58 -19.72 -15.63
CA ASP A 77 10.34 -20.22 -16.98
C ASP A 77 9.25 -21.28 -16.95
N ILE A 78 8.15 -21.07 -17.69
CA ILE A 78 6.99 -21.94 -17.72
C ILE A 78 6.62 -22.34 -19.15
N THR A 79 6.17 -23.58 -19.31
CA THR A 79 5.43 -24.01 -20.51
C THR A 79 3.95 -23.88 -20.21
N VAL A 80 3.26 -23.01 -20.95
CA VAL A 80 1.90 -22.60 -20.58
C VAL A 80 0.82 -23.49 -21.18
N TYR A 81 -0.23 -23.74 -20.41
CA TYR A 81 -1.45 -24.43 -20.83
C TYR A 81 -2.69 -23.58 -20.52
N PRO A 82 -3.87 -23.89 -21.10
CA PRO A 82 -5.07 -23.09 -20.88
C PRO A 82 -5.44 -22.85 -19.41
N TRP A 83 -5.17 -23.82 -18.53
CA TRP A 83 -5.41 -23.72 -17.08
C TRP A 83 -4.38 -22.86 -16.33
N ASP A 84 -3.32 -22.40 -17.00
CA ASP A 84 -2.36 -21.44 -16.43
C ASP A 84 -2.77 -19.99 -16.74
N SER A 85 -3.88 -19.75 -17.46
CA SER A 85 -4.42 -18.40 -17.71
C SER A 85 -4.86 -17.74 -16.41
N GLY A 86 -4.38 -16.53 -16.13
CA GLY A 86 -4.69 -15.85 -14.88
C GLY A 86 -3.79 -14.67 -14.59
N VAL A 87 -3.87 -14.19 -13.35
CA VAL A 87 -3.13 -13.02 -12.88
C VAL A 87 -1.85 -13.44 -12.20
N TYR A 88 -0.76 -12.75 -12.52
CA TYR A 88 0.57 -12.96 -11.98
C TYR A 88 1.11 -11.67 -11.36
N TRP A 89 1.85 -11.79 -10.26
CA TRP A 89 2.49 -10.66 -9.56
C TRP A 89 3.70 -11.16 -8.77
N CYS A 90 4.61 -10.25 -8.42
CA CYS A 90 5.69 -10.50 -7.47
C CYS A 90 5.26 -10.02 -6.08
N GLU A 91 5.58 -10.80 -5.06
CA GLU A 91 5.31 -10.49 -3.66
C GLU A 91 6.63 -10.49 -2.87
N SER A 92 6.87 -9.43 -2.11
CA SER A 92 7.97 -9.34 -1.15
C SER A 92 7.59 -10.00 0.17
N ARG A 93 8.59 -10.50 0.91
CA ARG A 93 8.42 -11.02 2.28
C ARG A 93 7.85 -9.98 3.24
N GLU A 94 8.04 -8.70 2.95
CA GLU A 94 7.63 -7.57 3.78
C GLU A 94 6.19 -7.11 3.48
N GLY A 95 5.53 -7.70 2.47
CA GLY A 95 4.16 -7.40 2.08
C GLY A 95 3.96 -6.57 0.79
N PRO A 96 4.92 -5.75 0.30
CA PRO A 96 4.76 -5.08 -0.99
C PRO A 96 4.54 -6.06 -2.15
N ILE A 97 3.72 -5.64 -3.12
CA ILE A 97 3.49 -6.38 -4.38
C ILE A 97 3.88 -5.52 -5.59
N SER A 98 4.29 -6.16 -6.68
CA SER A 98 4.57 -5.51 -7.96
C SER A 98 3.29 -5.12 -8.71
N ASN A 99 3.44 -4.61 -9.94
CA ASN A 99 2.35 -4.63 -10.92
C ASN A 99 1.83 -6.06 -11.13
N MET A 100 0.55 -6.14 -11.49
CA MET A 100 -0.11 -7.38 -11.87
C MET A 100 -0.18 -7.48 -13.39
N VAL A 101 -0.03 -8.68 -13.93
CA VAL A 101 -0.22 -8.97 -15.37
C VAL A 101 -1.23 -10.09 -15.52
N ASN A 102 -2.10 -9.99 -16.52
CA ASN A 102 -3.07 -11.03 -16.84
C ASN A 102 -2.64 -11.75 -18.12
N LEU A 103 -2.39 -13.04 -18.01
CA LEU A 103 -2.02 -13.89 -19.14
C LEU A 103 -3.21 -14.74 -19.58
N THR A 104 -3.46 -14.76 -20.87
CA THR A 104 -4.48 -15.63 -21.49
C THR A 104 -3.80 -16.69 -22.36
N VAL A 105 -4.01 -17.95 -22.03
CA VAL A 105 -3.46 -19.08 -22.77
C VAL A 105 -4.60 -19.78 -23.51
N THR A 106 -4.55 -19.79 -24.83
CA THR A 106 -5.61 -20.36 -25.65
C THR A 106 -5.25 -21.72 -26.22
N GLY A 107 -6.22 -22.63 -26.23
CA GLY A 107 -6.18 -23.85 -27.05
C GLY A 107 -6.64 -23.62 -28.50
N GLY A 108 -7.09 -22.40 -28.83
CA GLY A 108 -7.53 -22.01 -30.17
C GLY A 108 -6.37 -21.78 -31.15
N SER A 109 -6.73 -21.41 -32.38
CA SER A 109 -5.78 -21.29 -33.48
C SER A 109 -5.23 -19.88 -33.69
N VAL A 110 -5.81 -18.86 -33.05
CA VAL A 110 -5.46 -17.44 -33.22
C VAL A 110 -5.20 -16.78 -31.86
N ILE A 111 -4.15 -15.95 -31.79
CA ILE A 111 -3.89 -15.03 -30.67
C ILE A 111 -3.66 -13.61 -31.19
N LEU A 112 -3.94 -12.65 -30.30
CA LEU A 112 -3.49 -11.27 -30.46
C LEU A 112 -2.27 -11.04 -29.56
N GLN A 113 -1.10 -10.86 -30.17
CA GLN A 113 0.07 -10.38 -29.45
C GLN A 113 -0.07 -8.86 -29.23
N SER A 114 -0.49 -8.51 -28.01
CA SER A 114 -0.62 -7.14 -27.51
C SER A 114 0.28 -6.95 -26.28
N PRO A 115 0.75 -5.73 -26.00
CA PRO A 115 1.59 -5.46 -24.84
C PRO A 115 0.90 -5.89 -23.55
N VAL A 116 1.65 -6.56 -22.68
CA VAL A 116 1.16 -7.05 -21.39
C VAL A 116 1.21 -5.98 -20.29
N LEU A 117 2.03 -4.95 -20.49
CA LEU A 117 2.17 -3.81 -19.59
C LEU A 117 1.47 -2.58 -20.17
N PRO A 118 1.07 -1.60 -19.32
CA PRO A 118 0.53 -0.34 -19.79
C PRO A 118 1.49 0.37 -20.75
N VAL A 119 0.91 1.00 -21.77
CA VAL A 119 1.62 1.74 -22.82
C VAL A 119 1.62 3.22 -22.44
N MET A 120 2.72 3.95 -22.67
CA MET A 120 2.75 5.39 -22.41
C MET A 120 2.20 6.19 -23.59
N GLU A 121 1.58 7.34 -23.30
CA GLU A 121 1.16 8.26 -24.36
C GLU A 121 2.33 8.74 -25.23
N GLY A 122 2.09 8.77 -26.54
CA GLY A 122 3.06 9.12 -27.57
C GLY A 122 3.92 7.94 -28.06
N ASP A 123 3.88 6.78 -27.40
CA ASP A 123 4.57 5.58 -27.88
C ASP A 123 3.84 4.97 -29.09
N ASP A 124 4.58 4.18 -29.87
CA ASP A 124 4.01 3.37 -30.96
C ASP A 124 3.83 1.92 -30.50
N VAL A 125 2.63 1.38 -30.68
CA VAL A 125 2.30 0.00 -30.33
C VAL A 125 2.00 -0.80 -31.58
N THR A 126 2.67 -1.94 -31.74
CA THR A 126 2.36 -2.89 -32.80
C THR A 126 1.62 -4.08 -32.22
N LEU A 127 0.40 -4.28 -32.72
CA LEU A 127 -0.44 -5.44 -32.48
C LEU A 127 -0.22 -6.45 -33.59
N LEU A 128 -0.08 -7.72 -33.21
CA LEU A 128 0.21 -8.78 -34.15
C LEU A 128 -0.79 -9.93 -33.96
N CYS A 129 -1.61 -10.16 -34.99
CA CYS A 129 -2.54 -11.27 -35.05
C CYS A 129 -1.83 -12.48 -35.67
N LYS A 130 -1.73 -13.58 -34.91
CA LYS A 130 -0.98 -14.77 -35.35
C LYS A 130 -1.81 -16.02 -35.26
N THR A 131 -1.56 -16.91 -36.21
CA THR A 131 -1.98 -18.32 -36.09
C THR A 131 -0.87 -19.18 -35.49
N LYS A 132 -1.24 -20.32 -34.90
CA LYS A 132 -0.28 -21.34 -34.43
C LYS A 132 0.42 -22.06 -35.60
N THR A 133 -0.21 -22.09 -36.77
CA THR A 133 0.27 -22.78 -37.98
C THR A 133 1.15 -21.87 -38.85
N THR A 134 1.99 -22.46 -39.70
CA THR A 134 2.78 -21.71 -40.68
C THR A 134 2.06 -21.64 -42.04
N PRO A 135 2.03 -20.46 -42.71
CA PRO A 135 2.54 -19.17 -42.26
C PRO A 135 1.68 -18.58 -41.12
N SER A 136 2.33 -18.03 -40.10
CA SER A 136 1.67 -17.50 -38.90
C SER A 136 1.03 -16.14 -39.11
N ASN A 137 1.57 -15.37 -40.05
CA ASN A 137 1.15 -14.01 -40.38
C ASN A 137 0.23 -14.06 -41.61
N LEU A 138 -1.07 -13.91 -41.37
CA LEU A 138 -2.11 -13.95 -42.39
C LEU A 138 -2.92 -12.64 -42.40
N PRO A 139 -3.68 -12.35 -43.46
CA PRO A 139 -4.60 -11.24 -43.47
C PRO A 139 -5.56 -11.30 -42.27
N ALA A 140 -5.61 -10.22 -41.48
CA ALA A 140 -6.40 -10.17 -40.25
C ALA A 140 -7.24 -8.89 -40.17
N ALA A 141 -8.43 -9.02 -39.61
CA ALA A 141 -9.28 -7.92 -39.19
C ALA A 141 -9.06 -7.63 -37.70
N PHE A 142 -8.83 -6.38 -37.35
CA PHE A 142 -8.65 -5.92 -35.98
C PHE A 142 -9.90 -5.21 -35.49
N TYR A 143 -10.26 -5.47 -34.24
CA TYR A 143 -11.42 -4.87 -33.58
C TYR A 143 -10.99 -4.21 -32.28
N LYS A 144 -11.62 -3.06 -31.97
CA LYS A 144 -11.54 -2.37 -30.68
C LYS A 144 -12.96 -2.17 -30.17
N ASP A 145 -13.22 -2.59 -28.94
CA ASP A 145 -14.53 -2.43 -28.28
C ASP A 145 -15.69 -2.98 -29.14
N GLY A 146 -15.43 -4.10 -29.82
CA GLY A 146 -16.36 -4.75 -30.74
C GLY A 146 -16.46 -4.14 -32.15
N SER A 147 -15.85 -2.98 -32.40
CA SER A 147 -15.90 -2.29 -33.69
C SER A 147 -14.67 -2.60 -34.54
N LEU A 148 -14.87 -2.83 -35.85
CA LEU A 148 -13.76 -3.03 -36.79
C LEU A 148 -12.96 -1.74 -36.95
N ILE A 149 -11.65 -1.78 -36.66
CA ILE A 149 -10.76 -0.62 -36.76
C ILE A 149 -9.85 -0.66 -37.99
N ARG A 150 -9.37 -1.84 -38.39
CA ARG A 150 -8.44 -2.00 -39.52
C ARG A 150 -8.45 -3.43 -40.05
N LYS A 151 -8.16 -3.60 -41.35
CA LYS A 151 -7.82 -4.89 -41.95
C LYS A 151 -6.41 -4.82 -42.51
N GLN A 152 -5.53 -5.72 -42.09
CA GLN A 152 -4.11 -5.69 -42.44
C GLN A 152 -3.73 -6.98 -43.17
N PRO A 153 -3.10 -6.90 -44.37
CA PRO A 153 -2.80 -8.07 -45.19
C PRO A 153 -1.73 -8.99 -44.57
N THR A 154 -0.88 -8.45 -43.70
CA THR A 154 0.16 -9.20 -43.01
C THR A 154 -0.23 -9.60 -41.58
N GLY A 155 -1.39 -9.16 -41.08
CA GLY A 155 -1.77 -9.38 -39.68
C GLY A 155 -1.01 -8.51 -38.67
N HIS A 156 -0.32 -7.46 -39.14
CA HIS A 156 0.38 -6.48 -38.29
C HIS A 156 -0.35 -5.14 -38.32
N MET A 157 -0.74 -4.61 -37.16
CA MET A 157 -1.36 -3.29 -37.02
C MET A 157 -0.56 -2.43 -36.04
N THR A 158 -0.09 -1.27 -36.49
CA THR A 158 0.54 -0.27 -35.61
C THR A 158 -0.44 0.86 -35.29
N ILE A 159 -0.57 1.15 -34.00
CA ILE A 159 -1.18 2.36 -33.44
C ILE A 159 -0.03 3.33 -33.22
N GLN A 160 -0.07 4.45 -33.93
CA GLN A 160 0.98 5.47 -33.88
C GLN A 160 0.58 6.57 -32.91
N HIS A 161 1.55 7.08 -32.14
CA HIS A 161 1.32 8.16 -31.16
C HIS A 161 0.13 7.84 -30.24
N VAL A 162 0.23 6.74 -29.49
CA VAL A 162 -0.83 6.26 -28.59
C VAL A 162 -1.35 7.37 -27.69
N SER A 163 -2.66 7.44 -27.53
CA SER A 163 -3.39 8.42 -26.72
C SER A 163 -4.36 7.71 -25.77
N ARG A 164 -4.90 8.41 -24.77
CA ARG A 164 -6.00 7.88 -23.93
C ARG A 164 -7.17 7.29 -24.73
N SER A 165 -7.43 7.76 -25.95
CA SER A 165 -8.53 7.25 -26.78
C SER A 165 -8.27 5.86 -27.35
N ASP A 166 -7.01 5.40 -27.35
CA ASP A 166 -6.59 4.07 -27.78
C ASP A 166 -6.72 3.02 -26.66
N GLU A 167 -7.06 3.42 -25.42
CA GLU A 167 -7.38 2.47 -24.36
C GLU A 167 -8.68 1.71 -24.70
N GLY A 168 -8.69 0.38 -24.49
CA GLY A 168 -9.88 -0.43 -24.72
C GLY A 168 -9.61 -1.92 -24.91
N LEU A 169 -10.65 -2.64 -25.32
CA LEU A 169 -10.63 -4.10 -25.51
C LEU A 169 -10.38 -4.46 -26.97
N TYR A 170 -9.22 -5.05 -27.25
CA TYR A 170 -8.78 -5.41 -28.60
C TYR A 170 -8.91 -6.91 -28.87
N LYS A 171 -9.28 -7.27 -30.09
CA LYS A 171 -9.20 -8.64 -30.62
C LYS A 171 -8.90 -8.63 -32.12
N CYS A 172 -8.51 -9.77 -32.68
CA CYS A 172 -8.36 -9.92 -34.11
C CYS A 172 -9.09 -11.17 -34.63
N ASP A 173 -9.42 -11.17 -35.92
CA ASP A 173 -10.04 -12.28 -36.63
C ASP A 173 -9.22 -12.58 -37.89
N ILE A 174 -8.92 -13.87 -38.10
CA ILE A 174 -8.31 -14.35 -39.33
C ILE A 174 -9.33 -15.24 -40.02
N SER A 175 -9.71 -14.84 -41.24
CA SER A 175 -10.71 -15.56 -42.02
C SER A 175 -10.32 -17.03 -42.21
N GLY A 176 -11.21 -17.94 -41.78
CA GLY A 176 -10.98 -19.39 -41.81
C GLY A 176 -10.23 -19.98 -40.61
N HIS A 177 -9.69 -19.14 -39.72
CA HIS A 177 -9.00 -19.57 -38.49
C HIS A 177 -9.70 -19.11 -37.21
N GLY A 178 -10.56 -18.08 -37.29
CA GLY A 178 -11.40 -17.59 -36.21
C GLY A 178 -10.82 -16.38 -35.46
N GLU A 179 -11.44 -16.07 -34.33
CA GLU A 179 -11.10 -14.90 -33.52
C GLU A 179 -10.09 -15.23 -32.41
N SER A 180 -9.22 -14.27 -32.09
CA SER A 180 -8.40 -14.30 -30.89
C SER A 180 -9.25 -14.09 -29.62
N PRO A 181 -8.77 -14.52 -28.45
CA PRO A 181 -9.21 -13.94 -27.19
C PRO A 181 -9.09 -12.40 -27.20
N SER A 182 -9.86 -11.74 -26.35
CA SER A 182 -9.78 -10.28 -26.20
C SER A 182 -8.67 -9.89 -25.22
N SER A 183 -8.01 -8.77 -25.46
CA SER A 183 -6.94 -8.21 -24.62
C SER A 183 -7.22 -6.75 -24.31
N TRP A 184 -7.11 -6.36 -23.04
CA TRP A 184 -7.26 -4.96 -22.63
C TRP A 184 -5.92 -4.23 -22.75
N ILE A 185 -5.90 -3.14 -23.51
CA ILE A 185 -4.72 -2.27 -23.62
C ILE A 185 -4.98 -1.04 -22.75
N THR A 186 -4.11 -0.82 -21.76
CA THR A 186 -4.16 0.36 -20.88
C THR A 186 -3.17 1.40 -21.36
N VAL A 187 -3.58 2.68 -21.35
CA VAL A 187 -2.71 3.80 -21.72
C VAL A 187 -2.45 4.67 -20.49
N THR A 188 -1.19 4.95 -20.22
CA THR A 188 -0.74 5.79 -19.10
C THR A 188 -0.20 7.12 -19.62
N ASP A 189 -0.49 8.21 -18.92
CA ASP A 189 0.00 9.54 -19.30
C ASP A 189 1.53 9.56 -19.28
N LYS A 190 2.13 10.21 -20.28
CA LYS A 190 3.55 10.54 -20.23
C LYS A 190 3.72 11.53 -19.10
N HIS A 191 4.29 11.09 -17.96
CA HIS A 191 4.69 12.00 -16.89
C HIS A 191 5.64 13.02 -17.51
N THR A 192 5.09 14.18 -17.84
CA THR A 192 5.88 15.32 -18.27
C THR A 192 6.49 15.82 -16.97
N THR A 193 7.72 15.38 -16.68
CA THR A 193 8.63 16.16 -15.86
C THR A 193 8.92 17.43 -16.65
N THR A 194 7.92 18.31 -16.69
CA THR A 194 8.07 19.68 -17.14
C THR A 194 9.00 20.27 -16.09
N PRO A 195 10.19 20.82 -16.44
CA PRO A 195 10.81 21.76 -15.53
C PRO A 195 9.72 22.79 -15.19
N PRO A 196 9.54 23.16 -13.90
CA PRO A 196 8.43 24.02 -13.50
C PRO A 196 8.41 25.24 -14.43
N PRO A 197 7.25 25.62 -15.00
CA PRO A 197 7.19 26.84 -15.79
C PRO A 197 7.68 27.96 -14.87
N THR A 198 8.73 28.66 -15.30
CA THR A 198 9.17 29.92 -14.71
C THR A 198 7.99 30.88 -14.74
N SER A 199 7.19 30.83 -13.69
CA SER A 199 6.01 31.64 -13.50
C SER A 199 6.18 32.26 -12.11
N THR A 200 6.35 33.57 -12.15
CA THR A 200 6.36 34.52 -11.05
C THR A 200 5.42 34.08 -9.91
N PRO A 201 5.85 34.14 -8.64
CA PRO A 201 5.09 33.55 -7.54
C PRO A 201 3.76 34.29 -7.28
N PRO A 202 2.61 33.59 -7.22
CA PRO A 202 1.41 34.08 -6.56
C PRO A 202 1.48 33.82 -5.04
N PRO A 203 0.68 34.53 -4.22
CA PRO A 203 0.88 34.56 -2.78
C PRO A 203 0.58 33.23 -2.09
N THR A 204 1.39 32.98 -1.07
CA THR A 204 1.47 31.86 -0.13
C THR A 204 0.10 31.30 0.29
N SER A 205 -0.18 30.07 -0.15
CA SER A 205 -1.13 29.17 0.50
C SER A 205 -0.35 28.09 1.25
N ASN A 206 -0.68 27.90 2.53
CA ASN A 206 0.06 27.06 3.47
C ASN A 206 0.05 25.59 3.03
N SER A 207 1.23 25.07 2.71
CA SER A 207 1.47 23.70 2.24
C SER A 207 1.43 22.68 3.40
N PRO A 208 0.94 21.45 3.23
CA PRO A 208 0.83 20.45 4.32
C PRO A 208 2.17 20.06 4.97
N LEU A 209 3.29 20.33 4.29
CA LEU A 209 4.65 20.18 4.84
C LEU A 209 4.95 21.17 5.97
N VAL A 210 4.48 22.42 5.91
CA VAL A 210 4.70 23.37 7.03
C VAL A 210 3.87 22.97 8.24
N LEU A 211 2.67 22.42 8.06
CA LEU A 211 1.84 21.93 9.17
C LEU A 211 2.48 20.70 9.86
N SER A 212 3.08 19.80 9.07
CA SER A 212 3.83 18.65 9.58
C SER A 212 5.08 19.07 10.37
N VAL A 213 5.87 20.02 9.85
CA VAL A 213 7.07 20.53 10.53
C VAL A 213 6.70 21.30 11.82
N LEU A 214 5.65 22.13 11.80
CA LEU A 214 5.14 22.81 13.00
C LEU A 214 4.65 21.81 14.07
N SER A 215 4.02 20.71 13.65
CA SER A 215 3.57 19.63 14.56
C SER A 215 4.76 18.91 15.23
N CYS A 216 5.82 18.61 14.46
CA CYS A 216 7.03 17.98 14.97
C CYS A 216 7.80 18.89 15.95
N VAL A 217 7.92 20.19 15.63
CA VAL A 217 8.56 21.17 16.51
C VAL A 217 7.74 21.38 17.79
N GLY A 218 6.41 21.46 17.67
CA GLY A 218 5.50 21.54 18.80
C GLY A 218 5.64 20.36 19.76
N SER A 219 5.67 19.12 19.23
CA SER A 219 5.83 17.91 20.03
C SER A 219 7.15 17.86 20.79
N VAL A 220 8.26 18.27 20.14
CA VAL A 220 9.59 18.31 20.79
C VAL A 220 9.63 19.38 21.88
N CYS A 221 9.03 20.54 21.66
CA CYS A 221 8.93 21.60 22.67
C CYS A 221 8.12 21.15 23.90
N VAL A 222 6.99 20.45 23.70
CA VAL A 222 6.17 19.94 24.81
C VAL A 222 6.94 18.91 25.64
N VAL A 223 7.62 17.97 25.00
CA VAL A 223 8.44 16.96 25.72
C VAL A 223 9.58 17.63 26.49
N ALA A 224 10.27 18.61 25.89
CA ALA A 224 11.32 19.36 26.57
C ALA A 224 10.81 20.13 27.79
N LEU A 225 9.62 20.75 27.70
CA LEU A 225 8.99 21.46 28.81
C LEU A 225 8.59 20.50 29.95
N LEU A 226 8.04 19.33 29.62
CA LEU A 226 7.69 18.31 30.62
C LEU A 226 8.93 17.81 31.38
N VAL A 227 10.03 17.55 30.66
CA VAL A 227 11.30 17.15 31.29
C VAL A 227 11.83 18.26 32.20
N LEU A 228 11.77 19.52 31.77
CA LEU A 228 12.25 20.67 32.54
C LEU A 228 11.40 20.88 33.81
N LEU A 229 10.08 20.73 33.72
CA LEU A 229 9.17 20.75 34.87
C LEU A 229 9.50 19.62 35.87
N VAL A 230 9.74 18.40 35.39
CA VAL A 230 10.14 17.29 36.28
C VAL A 230 11.47 17.58 36.98
N LEU A 231 12.44 18.18 36.29
CA LEU A 231 13.72 18.58 36.89
C LEU A 231 13.56 19.72 37.90
N LEU A 232 12.68 20.69 37.63
CA LEU A 232 12.36 21.77 38.57
C LEU A 232 11.63 21.24 39.80
N VAL A 233 10.65 20.36 39.64
CA VAL A 233 9.96 19.69 40.76
C VAL A 233 10.95 18.88 41.59
N ARG A 234 11.85 18.11 40.95
CA ARG A 234 12.92 17.39 41.67
C ARG A 234 13.85 18.34 42.41
N ARG A 235 14.22 19.49 41.84
CA ARG A 235 15.02 20.52 42.51
C ARG A 235 14.27 21.20 43.66
N CYS A 236 12.97 21.44 43.54
CA CYS A 236 12.13 22.00 44.59
C CYS A 236 11.92 21.03 45.75
N VAL A 237 11.72 19.73 45.46
CA VAL A 237 11.66 18.67 46.48
C VAL A 237 13.00 18.50 47.19
N HIS A 238 14.12 18.69 46.47
CA HIS A 238 15.46 18.63 47.05
C HIS A 238 15.90 19.91 47.77
N ARG A 239 15.14 21.01 47.63
CA ARG A 239 15.30 22.25 48.40
C ARG A 239 14.28 22.27 49.54
N LYS A 240 14.42 21.33 50.47
CA LYS A 240 13.78 21.45 51.78
C LYS A 240 14.57 22.49 52.59
N PRO A 241 13.98 23.61 53.04
CA PRO A 241 14.68 24.56 53.88
C PRO A 241 14.97 23.92 55.24
N GLU A 242 16.21 24.10 55.70
CA GLU A 242 16.69 23.74 57.01
C GLU A 242 15.94 24.59 58.05
N VAL A 243 14.98 23.98 58.74
CA VAL A 243 14.26 24.60 59.86
C VAL A 243 14.79 23.98 61.14
N ASN A 244 15.39 24.84 61.97
CA ASN A 244 15.96 24.56 63.27
C ASN A 244 14.87 24.01 64.23
N PRO A 245 15.07 22.86 64.91
CA PRO A 245 14.02 22.25 65.72
C PRO A 245 14.08 22.71 67.17
N GLU A 246 13.25 23.68 67.58
CA GLU A 246 12.79 23.76 68.97
C GLU A 246 11.49 24.57 69.11
N GLU A 247 10.63 24.10 70.03
CA GLU A 247 9.38 24.69 70.56
C GLU A 247 8.01 24.43 69.89
N VAL A 248 7.47 23.24 70.21
CA VAL A 248 6.30 23.00 71.09
C VAL A 248 4.89 23.54 70.71
N ALA A 249 3.97 22.55 70.56
CA ALA A 249 2.52 22.52 70.87
C ALA A 249 1.56 23.49 70.14
N GLU A 250 0.31 23.18 69.83
CA GLU A 250 -0.56 22.01 69.70
C GLU A 250 -1.77 22.56 68.92
N ASP A 251 -2.33 21.84 67.95
CA ASP A 251 -3.79 21.62 67.92
C ASP A 251 -4.13 20.43 67.01
N ALA A 252 -5.07 19.61 67.48
CA ALA A 252 -5.28 18.24 67.06
C ALA A 252 -6.66 18.07 66.42
N ILE A 253 -6.78 17.32 65.31
CA ILE A 253 -8.01 16.55 65.02
C ILE A 253 -7.67 15.20 64.34
N LYS A 254 -8.23 14.13 64.90
CA LYS A 254 -8.02 12.69 64.65
C LYS A 254 -9.27 12.08 64.02
N TYR A 255 -9.13 11.29 62.95
CA TYR A 255 -10.06 10.21 62.56
C TYR A 255 -9.21 9.06 61.96
N SER A 256 -8.80 8.05 62.74
CA SER A 256 -9.50 6.81 63.07
C SER A 256 -9.92 5.90 61.89
N ASN A 257 -9.07 4.89 61.65
CA ASN A 257 -9.37 3.47 61.38
C ASN A 257 -10.23 3.09 60.15
N ILE A 258 -9.58 2.80 59.01
CA ILE A 258 -10.13 1.84 58.03
C ILE A 258 -9.67 0.44 58.41
N LYS A 259 -10.64 -0.38 58.81
CA LYS A 259 -10.49 -1.77 59.21
C LYS A 259 -10.40 -2.63 57.93
N ILE A 260 -9.24 -3.21 57.66
CA ILE A 260 -9.07 -4.23 56.62
C ILE A 260 -9.80 -5.49 57.10
N THR A 261 -10.86 -5.89 56.39
CA THR A 261 -11.50 -7.20 56.59
C THR A 261 -11.36 -8.01 55.31
N ASN A 262 -10.51 -9.02 55.43
CA ASN A 262 -10.26 -10.19 54.60
C ASN A 262 -11.31 -10.55 53.53
N CYS A 263 -10.88 -10.68 52.27
CA CYS A 263 -11.63 -11.41 51.24
C CYS A 263 -11.64 -12.89 51.60
N GLN A 264 -12.81 -13.42 51.95
CA GLN A 264 -13.05 -14.85 51.98
C GLN A 264 -13.65 -15.31 50.66
N GLN A 265 -13.01 -16.34 50.12
CA GLN A 265 -13.37 -17.12 48.96
C GLN A 265 -14.74 -17.79 49.17
N GLN A 266 -15.59 -17.82 48.14
CA GLN A 266 -16.68 -18.79 48.07
C GLN A 266 -16.66 -19.60 46.78
N PRO A 267 -17.09 -20.87 46.84
CA PRO A 267 -16.75 -21.89 45.86
C PRO A 267 -17.73 -21.91 44.68
N GLY A 268 -17.22 -22.37 43.54
CA GLY A 268 -17.88 -22.25 42.25
C GLY A 268 -19.18 -23.04 42.06
N LYS A 269 -19.91 -22.65 41.01
CA LYS A 269 -20.84 -23.52 40.29
C LYS A 269 -20.64 -23.34 38.78
N ARG A 270 -20.49 -24.49 38.11
CA ARG A 270 -20.28 -24.65 36.68
C ARG A 270 -21.62 -24.74 35.96
N ILE A 271 -21.98 -23.75 35.13
CA ILE A 271 -22.99 -23.90 34.06
C ILE A 271 -22.51 -23.12 32.82
N ARG A 272 -22.75 -23.73 31.66
CA ARG A 272 -22.40 -23.34 30.28
C ARG A 272 -22.81 -21.90 29.92
N GLY A 273 -22.01 -21.29 29.04
CA GLY A 273 -22.35 -20.08 28.28
C GLY A 273 -21.45 -18.90 28.62
N ALA A 274 -20.94 -18.22 27.59
CA ALA A 274 -19.96 -17.13 27.67
C ALA A 274 -20.29 -16.05 28.71
N SER A 275 -19.27 -15.52 29.38
CA SER A 275 -19.37 -14.23 30.08
C SER A 275 -18.17 -13.37 29.70
N TYR A 276 -18.48 -12.30 28.98
CA TYR A 276 -17.55 -11.25 28.58
C TYR A 276 -17.13 -10.44 29.81
N THR A 277 -15.83 -10.18 29.96
CA THR A 277 -15.32 -9.21 30.94
C THR A 277 -15.57 -7.82 30.40
N ALA A 278 -16.72 -7.22 30.75
CA ALA A 278 -16.98 -5.82 30.48
C ALA A 278 -16.34 -4.96 31.60
N CYS A 279 -15.19 -4.37 31.32
CA CYS A 279 -14.64 -3.31 32.16
C CYS A 279 -15.31 -1.98 31.75
N THR A 280 -16.41 -1.64 32.41
CA THR A 280 -17.03 -0.31 32.29
C THR A 280 -16.26 0.69 33.13
N TRP A 281 -15.52 1.59 32.50
CA TRP A 281 -14.99 2.79 33.16
C TRP A 281 -16.07 3.86 33.17
N SER A 282 -16.56 4.25 34.34
CA SER A 282 -17.40 5.45 34.49
C SER A 282 -16.54 6.61 34.97
N LEU A 283 -16.36 7.62 34.11
CA LEU A 283 -15.83 8.93 34.51
C LEU A 283 -16.94 9.66 35.28
N VAL A 284 -16.74 9.86 36.58
CA VAL A 284 -17.64 10.70 37.40
C VAL A 284 -17.32 12.16 37.09
N TRP A 285 -18.31 12.89 36.56
CA TRP A 285 -18.29 14.34 36.42
C TRP A 285 -18.51 14.97 37.81
N CYS A 286 -17.64 15.91 38.20
CA CYS A 286 -17.89 16.78 39.35
C CYS A 286 -18.87 17.88 38.94
N ASP A 287 -20.15 17.70 39.21
CA ASP A 287 -21.13 18.79 39.14
C ASP A 287 -21.14 19.60 40.44
N ARG A 288 -21.23 20.91 40.25
CA ARG A 288 -21.23 21.98 41.26
C ARG A 288 -22.57 21.96 42.02
N PRO A 289 -22.62 22.15 43.35
CA PRO A 289 -23.88 22.09 44.08
C PRO A 289 -24.75 23.33 43.81
N GLN A 290 -26.00 23.08 43.43
CA GLN A 290 -27.07 24.05 43.27
C GLN A 290 -27.76 24.26 44.63
N SER A 291 -27.78 25.49 45.14
CA SER A 291 -28.53 25.81 46.37
C SER A 291 -30.00 26.09 46.07
N SER A 292 -30.83 25.49 46.90
CA SER A 292 -32.30 25.45 46.90
C SER A 292 -33.01 26.75 47.30
N ASN A 293 -34.18 26.95 46.67
CA ASN A 293 -35.47 27.41 47.19
C ASN A 293 -35.61 28.71 47.99
N VAL A 294 -36.47 29.61 47.47
CA VAL A 294 -37.52 30.29 48.26
C VAL A 294 -38.83 30.29 47.46
N SER A 295 -39.92 30.01 48.18
CA SER A 295 -41.28 29.68 47.76
C SER A 295 -42.24 30.88 47.67
N HIS A 296 -43.08 30.87 46.63
CA HIS A 296 -44.51 31.25 46.51
C HIS A 296 -45.16 32.35 47.39
N SER A 297 -45.67 33.39 46.70
CA SER A 297 -47.11 33.66 46.44
C SER A 297 -47.76 34.98 46.92
N LEU A 298 -48.48 35.57 45.94
CA LEU A 298 -49.75 36.32 45.97
C LEU A 298 -49.83 37.72 46.62
N GLY A 299 -50.23 38.69 45.78
CA GLY A 299 -50.59 40.07 46.10
C GLY A 299 -50.45 40.97 44.88
#